data_AF-A0A3B9EBK6-F1
#
_entry.id   AF-A0A3B9EBK6-F1
#
_cell.length_a   1.000
_cell.length_b   1.000
_cell.length_c   1.000
_cell.angle_alpha   90.00
_cell.angle_beta   90.00
_cell.angle_gamma   90.00
#
_symmetry.space_group_name_H-M   'P 1'
#
loop_
_entity.id
_entity.type
_entity.pdbx_description
1 polymer ?
#
loop_
_entity_poly.entity_id
_entity_poly.type
_entity_poly.pdbx_seq_one_letter_code
_entity_poly.pdbx_strand_id
1 'polypeptide(L)'
;MVDIMKGKIFILTAVAASILVSLGVVSAEEVRIGGILVDSTMTISGMARANGIPEAKLLKGLSLEPASASLKLPQTGRTAEQASSVIRKIKVVQATEKAKDWRLILSKFALWIAVLTAATTMLVKKLVTGRIRLVWMIGTALLFGFILGSDPNPMGTVKDAIVLYGREGVLFPPRMAALAVFLVLVLVSNKSICGWGCHFGALQDAVSFSPVEKFKLPFWLTNGIRIAVLAGIVLGVFAWGLDWVGLIDPFKVFNLELADIGLGGVIFISLMLILSLFFYRPWCQLFCPFGLAGWLVEQLSLLSPRINRQKCIKCLNCVRVCPTRAMEGIYNDRKIHADCFACGQCLSNCPVKAIKWDRSNKKQ
;
A
#
# COMPACT_ATOMS: atom_id res chain seq x y z
N MET A 1 -2.03 -4.58 36.30
CA MET A 1 -1.70 -5.70 35.37
C MET A 1 -2.95 -6.38 34.81
N VAL A 2 -4.00 -6.55 35.61
CA VAL A 2 -5.28 -7.18 35.23
C VAL A 2 -6.07 -6.39 34.15
N ASP A 3 -6.13 -5.06 34.23
CA ASP A 3 -6.87 -4.25 33.22
C ASP A 3 -6.21 -4.24 31.83
N ILE A 4 -4.88 -4.34 31.79
CA ILE A 4 -4.11 -4.46 30.55
C ILE A 4 -4.37 -5.83 29.90
N MET A 5 -4.63 -6.86 30.70
CA MET A 5 -4.93 -8.22 30.23
C MET A 5 -6.37 -8.33 29.71
N LYS A 6 -7.33 -7.68 30.37
CA LYS A 6 -8.73 -7.56 29.90
C LYS A 6 -8.83 -6.84 28.55
N GLY A 7 -8.08 -5.75 28.36
CA GLY A 7 -8.01 -5.06 27.06
C GLY A 7 -7.39 -5.91 25.93
N LYS A 8 -6.49 -6.85 26.26
CA LYS A 8 -5.83 -7.73 25.27
C LYS A 8 -6.72 -8.90 24.84
N ILE A 9 -7.46 -9.49 25.78
CA ILE A 9 -8.49 -10.50 25.46
C ILE A 9 -9.58 -9.84 24.61
N PHE A 10 -9.98 -8.61 24.95
CA PHE A 10 -10.93 -7.83 24.15
C PHE A 10 -10.45 -7.57 22.71
N ILE A 11 -9.16 -7.32 22.47
CA ILE A 11 -8.62 -7.13 21.11
C ILE A 11 -8.63 -8.45 20.32
N LEU A 12 -8.20 -9.56 20.93
CA LEU A 12 -8.23 -10.88 20.29
C LEU A 12 -9.67 -11.33 20.01
N THR A 13 -10.59 -11.10 20.93
CA THR A 13 -12.02 -11.42 20.75
C THR A 13 -12.70 -10.46 19.79
N ALA A 14 -12.32 -9.18 19.73
CA ALA A 14 -12.84 -8.23 18.74
C ALA A 14 -12.34 -8.55 17.32
N VAL A 15 -11.07 -8.97 17.18
CA VAL A 15 -10.54 -9.48 15.90
C VAL A 15 -11.27 -10.77 15.51
N ALA A 16 -11.45 -11.72 16.43
CA ALA A 16 -12.20 -12.95 16.18
C ALA A 16 -13.70 -12.69 15.87
N ALA A 17 -14.33 -11.76 16.58
CA ALA A 17 -15.74 -11.37 16.34
C ALA A 17 -15.90 -10.60 15.03
N SER A 18 -14.92 -9.79 14.63
CA SER A 18 -14.92 -9.10 13.33
C SER A 18 -14.78 -10.10 12.17
N ILE A 19 -14.02 -11.18 12.37
CA ILE A 19 -13.97 -12.32 11.44
C ILE A 19 -15.35 -13.01 11.35
N LEU A 20 -16.07 -13.16 12.46
CA LEU A 20 -17.40 -13.80 12.50
C LEU A 20 -18.53 -12.94 11.90
N VAL A 21 -18.57 -11.62 12.17
CA VAL A 21 -19.59 -10.70 11.64
C VAL A 21 -19.52 -10.57 10.11
N SER A 22 -18.33 -10.77 9.55
CA SER A 22 -18.08 -10.64 8.12
C SER A 22 -18.40 -11.93 7.33
N LEU A 23 -18.73 -13.04 8.01
CA LEU A 23 -19.24 -14.27 7.37
C LEU A 23 -20.61 -14.06 6.68
N GLY A 24 -21.27 -12.91 6.91
CA GLY A 24 -22.60 -12.61 6.36
C GLY A 24 -22.63 -11.66 5.16
N VAL A 25 -21.50 -11.11 4.70
CA VAL A 25 -21.54 -9.96 3.76
C VAL A 25 -20.51 -10.06 2.63
N VAL A 26 -21.05 -10.35 1.44
CA VAL A 26 -20.58 -10.01 0.09
C VAL A 26 -19.46 -10.87 -0.52
N SER A 27 -19.82 -11.46 -1.68
CA SER A 27 -18.94 -12.13 -2.64
C SER A 27 -18.31 -11.09 -3.58
N ALA A 28 -17.00 -11.20 -3.84
CA ALA A 28 -16.39 -10.53 -4.98
C ALA A 28 -16.57 -11.40 -6.23
N GLU A 29 -16.90 -10.76 -7.35
CA GLU A 29 -17.13 -11.42 -8.63
C GLU A 29 -15.83 -11.41 -9.46
N GLU A 30 -15.36 -12.60 -9.87
CA GLU A 30 -14.19 -12.75 -10.75
C GLU A 30 -14.43 -12.04 -12.10
N VAL A 31 -13.48 -11.18 -12.50
CA VAL A 31 -13.52 -10.50 -13.79
C VAL A 31 -13.15 -11.49 -14.91
N ARG A 32 -14.15 -12.14 -15.52
CA ARG A 32 -13.97 -13.02 -16.68
C ARG A 32 -13.88 -12.21 -17.97
N ILE A 33 -12.77 -12.35 -18.68
CA ILE A 33 -12.59 -11.72 -20.01
C ILE A 33 -13.26 -12.63 -21.05
N GLY A 34 -14.31 -12.15 -21.72
CA GLY A 34 -14.92 -12.87 -22.84
C GLY A 34 -13.93 -13.09 -24.01
N GLY A 35 -14.13 -14.16 -24.78
CA GLY A 35 -13.24 -14.57 -25.87
C GLY A 35 -12.84 -13.45 -26.84
N ILE A 36 -11.62 -13.52 -27.38
CA ILE A 36 -11.08 -12.55 -28.33
C ILE A 36 -11.42 -13.02 -29.74
N LEU A 37 -12.14 -12.20 -30.49
CA LEU A 37 -12.50 -12.49 -31.88
C LEU A 37 -11.58 -11.67 -32.79
N VAL A 38 -10.60 -12.34 -33.41
CA VAL A 38 -9.75 -11.72 -34.45
C VAL A 38 -10.01 -12.45 -35.76
N ASP A 39 -10.64 -11.75 -36.69
CA ASP A 39 -10.86 -12.23 -38.05
C ASP A 39 -10.22 -11.23 -39.03
N SER A 40 -9.32 -11.72 -39.87
CA SER A 40 -8.59 -10.92 -40.87
C SER A 40 -9.47 -10.42 -42.01
N THR A 41 -10.67 -10.98 -42.17
CA THR A 41 -11.64 -10.57 -43.19
C THR A 41 -12.49 -9.38 -42.75
N MET A 42 -12.54 -9.09 -41.44
CA MET A 42 -13.27 -7.97 -40.86
C MET A 42 -12.49 -6.65 -41.02
N THR A 43 -13.24 -5.55 -41.16
CA THR A 43 -12.68 -4.21 -41.00
C THR A 43 -12.28 -3.95 -39.56
N ILE A 44 -11.40 -2.98 -39.30
CA ILE A 44 -11.01 -2.63 -37.93
C ILE A 44 -12.23 -2.16 -37.10
N SER A 45 -13.14 -1.40 -37.71
CA SER A 45 -14.42 -1.02 -37.09
C SER A 45 -15.33 -2.22 -36.78
N GLY A 46 -15.36 -3.23 -37.66
CA GLY A 46 -16.07 -4.50 -37.45
C GLY A 46 -15.46 -5.31 -36.33
N MET A 47 -14.13 -5.36 -36.26
CA MET A 47 -13.36 -6.05 -35.21
C MET A 47 -13.53 -5.38 -33.84
N ALA A 48 -13.58 -4.04 -33.80
CA ALA A 48 -13.88 -3.27 -32.59
C ALA A 48 -15.28 -3.59 -32.06
N ARG A 49 -16.28 -3.61 -32.95
CA ARG A 49 -17.67 -3.98 -32.61
C ARG A 49 -17.80 -5.43 -32.14
N ALA A 50 -17.18 -6.38 -32.85
CA ALA A 50 -17.21 -7.81 -32.49
C ALA A 50 -16.62 -8.08 -31.10
N ASN A 51 -15.70 -7.22 -30.64
CA ASN A 51 -15.09 -7.32 -29.32
C ASN A 51 -15.70 -6.40 -28.27
N GLY A 52 -16.71 -5.59 -28.61
CA GLY A 52 -17.35 -4.65 -27.68
C GLY A 52 -16.45 -3.48 -27.24
N ILE A 53 -15.49 -3.08 -28.08
CA ILE A 53 -14.46 -2.07 -27.79
C ILE A 53 -14.73 -0.79 -28.60
N PRO A 54 -14.54 0.42 -28.03
CA PRO A 54 -14.57 1.66 -28.79
C PRO A 54 -13.53 1.68 -29.92
N GLU A 55 -13.95 1.96 -31.14
CA GLU A 55 -13.12 1.96 -32.34
C GLU A 55 -11.87 2.84 -32.19
N ALA A 56 -12.02 4.04 -31.63
CA ALA A 56 -10.91 4.96 -31.38
C ALA A 56 -9.83 4.36 -30.45
N LYS A 57 -10.20 3.51 -29.48
CA LYS A 57 -9.24 2.83 -28.60
C LYS A 57 -8.48 1.74 -29.36
N LEU A 58 -9.15 1.01 -30.26
CA LEU A 58 -8.50 -0.03 -31.08
C LEU A 58 -7.54 0.57 -32.12
N LEU A 59 -7.96 1.61 -32.83
CA LEU A 59 -7.12 2.33 -33.80
C LEU A 59 -5.88 2.93 -33.14
N LYS A 60 -6.05 3.60 -31.99
CA LYS A 60 -4.93 4.14 -31.21
C LYS A 60 -3.99 3.03 -30.71
N GLY A 61 -4.54 1.91 -30.25
CA GLY A 61 -3.75 0.76 -29.80
C GLY A 61 -2.95 0.09 -30.91
N LEU A 62 -3.47 0.10 -32.15
CA LEU A 62 -2.76 -0.36 -33.35
C LEU A 62 -1.87 0.70 -33.99
N SER A 63 -1.80 1.92 -33.43
CA SER A 63 -1.10 3.07 -34.01
C SER A 63 -1.53 3.35 -35.46
N LEU A 64 -2.84 3.40 -35.69
CA LEU A 64 -3.46 3.68 -36.98
C LEU A 64 -4.26 4.98 -36.94
N GLU A 65 -4.29 5.69 -38.06
CA GLU A 65 -5.09 6.90 -38.22
C GLU A 65 -6.60 6.58 -38.25
N PRO A 66 -7.47 7.55 -37.90
CA PRO A 66 -8.92 7.38 -37.94
C PRO A 66 -9.46 6.91 -39.30
N ALA A 67 -8.82 7.32 -40.41
CA ALA A 67 -9.19 6.92 -41.76
C ALA A 67 -9.07 5.39 -42.01
N SER A 68 -8.24 4.70 -41.23
CA SER A 68 -7.99 3.26 -41.37
C SER A 68 -9.08 2.37 -40.75
N ALA A 69 -10.15 2.96 -40.20
CA ALA A 69 -11.28 2.26 -39.60
C ALA A 69 -12.03 1.30 -40.54
N SER A 70 -12.05 1.63 -41.83
CA SER A 70 -12.70 0.86 -42.89
C SER A 70 -11.79 -0.20 -43.50
N LEU A 71 -10.48 -0.17 -43.22
CA LEU A 71 -9.51 -1.11 -43.76
C LEU A 71 -9.59 -2.46 -43.05
N LYS A 72 -9.27 -3.52 -43.79
CA LYS A 72 -9.10 -4.88 -43.22
C LYS A 72 -7.71 -5.01 -42.61
N LEU A 73 -7.56 -5.92 -41.64
CA LEU A 73 -6.30 -6.09 -40.92
C LEU A 73 -5.06 -6.26 -41.84
N PRO A 74 -5.11 -7.07 -42.92
CA PRO A 74 -3.98 -7.23 -43.85
C PRO A 74 -3.57 -5.93 -44.56
N GLN A 75 -4.51 -5.00 -44.77
CA GLN A 75 -4.27 -3.74 -45.47
C GLN A 75 -3.60 -2.68 -44.59
N THR A 76 -3.53 -2.93 -43.28
CA THR A 76 -2.96 -1.98 -42.31
C THR A 76 -1.52 -2.32 -41.91
N GLY A 77 -0.93 -3.37 -42.50
CA GLY A 77 0.41 -3.83 -42.17
C GLY A 77 0.55 -4.43 -40.76
N ARG A 78 -0.57 -4.77 -40.11
CA ARG A 78 -0.62 -5.33 -38.75
C ARG A 78 -0.97 -6.81 -38.78
N THR A 79 -0.37 -7.58 -37.87
CA THR A 79 -0.63 -9.03 -37.76
C THR A 79 -1.82 -9.33 -36.86
N ALA A 80 -2.43 -10.50 -37.04
CA ALA A 80 -3.51 -10.99 -36.18
C ALA A 80 -3.08 -11.09 -34.70
N GLU A 81 -1.80 -11.40 -34.44
CA GLU A 81 -1.22 -11.43 -33.10
C GLU A 81 -1.15 -10.03 -32.46
N GLN A 82 -0.75 -9.02 -33.23
CA GLN A 82 -0.72 -7.63 -32.78
C GLN A 82 -2.14 -7.13 -32.45
N ALA A 83 -3.12 -7.45 -33.30
CA ALA A 83 -4.53 -7.13 -33.05
C ALA A 83 -5.07 -7.84 -31.80
N SER A 84 -4.79 -9.13 -31.65
CA SER A 84 -5.19 -9.92 -30.48
C SER A 84 -4.60 -9.36 -29.18
N SER A 85 -3.32 -8.99 -29.19
CA SER A 85 -2.64 -8.36 -28.05
C SER A 85 -3.30 -7.03 -27.66
N VAL A 86 -3.54 -6.14 -28.63
CA VAL A 86 -4.15 -4.83 -28.38
C VAL A 86 -5.60 -4.98 -27.88
N ILE A 87 -6.39 -5.85 -28.50
CA ILE A 87 -7.78 -6.13 -28.11
C ILE A 87 -7.81 -6.70 -26.69
N ARG A 88 -6.90 -7.63 -26.35
CA ARG A 88 -6.77 -8.18 -24.99
C ARG A 88 -6.51 -7.07 -23.98
N LYS A 89 -5.51 -6.21 -24.23
CA LYS A 89 -5.17 -5.08 -23.35
C LYS A 89 -6.37 -4.16 -23.09
N ILE A 90 -7.14 -3.85 -24.14
CA ILE A 90 -8.30 -2.97 -24.02
C ILE A 90 -9.44 -3.66 -23.26
N LYS A 91 -9.72 -4.94 -23.52
CA LYS A 91 -10.75 -5.70 -22.78
C LYS A 91 -10.39 -5.82 -21.29
N VAL A 92 -9.13 -6.07 -20.95
CA VAL A 92 -8.66 -6.11 -19.55
C VAL A 92 -8.95 -4.78 -18.86
N VAL A 93 -8.58 -3.66 -19.49
CA VAL A 93 -8.83 -2.32 -18.92
C VAL A 93 -10.32 -2.04 -18.79
N GLN A 94 -11.14 -2.34 -19.81
CA GLN A 94 -12.59 -2.08 -19.77
C GLN A 94 -13.32 -2.97 -18.77
N ALA A 95 -12.95 -4.24 -18.64
CA ALA A 95 -13.53 -5.15 -17.66
C ALA A 95 -13.19 -4.67 -16.23
N THR A 96 -11.95 -4.18 -16.03
CA THR A 96 -11.52 -3.58 -14.77
C THR A 96 -12.21 -2.24 -14.48
N GLU A 97 -12.56 -1.45 -15.50
CA GLU A 97 -13.30 -0.18 -15.35
C GLU A 97 -14.79 -0.40 -15.06
N LYS A 98 -15.44 -1.34 -15.78
CA LYS A 98 -16.87 -1.64 -15.60
C LYS A 98 -17.19 -2.24 -14.24
N ALA A 99 -16.24 -2.98 -13.64
CA ALA A 99 -16.40 -3.56 -12.31
C ALA A 99 -16.25 -2.53 -11.17
N LYS A 100 -15.87 -1.27 -11.45
CA LYS A 100 -15.51 -0.29 -10.40
C LYS A 100 -16.53 0.85 -10.28
N ASP A 101 -17.18 0.92 -9.11
CA ASP A 101 -17.98 2.09 -8.72
C ASP A 101 -17.06 3.26 -8.33
N TRP A 102 -16.90 4.22 -9.25
CA TRP A 102 -16.06 5.39 -9.05
C TRP A 102 -16.51 6.30 -7.90
N ARG A 103 -17.81 6.34 -7.59
CA ARG A 103 -18.32 7.16 -6.47
C ARG A 103 -17.85 6.57 -5.14
N LEU A 104 -17.91 5.25 -5.02
CA LEU A 104 -17.42 4.51 -3.86
C LEU A 104 -15.89 4.62 -3.70
N ILE A 105 -15.14 4.58 -4.81
CA ILE A 105 -13.68 4.75 -4.74
C ILE A 105 -13.33 6.17 -4.28
N LEU A 106 -13.95 7.20 -4.87
CA LEU A 106 -13.69 8.59 -4.50
C LEU A 106 -14.06 8.86 -3.03
N SER A 107 -15.18 8.32 -2.54
CA SER A 107 -15.58 8.49 -1.15
C SER A 107 -14.62 7.79 -0.18
N LYS A 108 -14.12 6.59 -0.51
CA LYS A 108 -13.07 5.90 0.27
C LYS A 108 -11.80 6.74 0.36
N PHE A 109 -11.30 7.26 -0.76
CA PHE A 109 -10.10 8.10 -0.79
C PHE A 109 -10.30 9.43 -0.06
N ALA A 110 -11.47 10.07 -0.19
CA ALA A 110 -11.78 11.32 0.52
C ALA A 110 -11.80 11.11 2.05
N LEU A 111 -12.49 10.08 2.52
CA LEU A 111 -12.52 9.71 3.94
C LEU A 111 -11.11 9.38 4.46
N TRP A 112 -10.33 8.66 3.66
CA TRP A 112 -8.96 8.30 4.02
C TRP A 112 -8.03 9.51 4.12
N ILE A 113 -8.13 10.47 3.18
CA ILE A 113 -7.39 11.74 3.24
C ILE A 113 -7.80 12.55 4.48
N ALA A 114 -9.09 12.57 4.82
CA ALA A 114 -9.57 13.25 6.03
C ALA A 114 -8.95 12.64 7.30
N VAL A 115 -8.92 11.31 7.39
CA VAL A 115 -8.26 10.57 8.50
C VAL A 115 -6.77 10.91 8.57
N LEU A 116 -6.04 10.90 7.45
CA LEU A 116 -4.61 11.24 7.46
C LEU A 116 -4.34 12.70 7.81
N THR A 117 -5.24 13.61 7.41
CA THR A 117 -5.16 15.03 7.76
C THR A 117 -5.35 15.22 9.26
N ALA A 118 -6.31 14.52 9.85
CA ALA A 118 -6.52 14.53 11.29
C ALA A 118 -5.31 13.93 12.05
N ALA A 119 -4.77 12.80 11.58
CA ALA A 119 -3.57 12.19 12.16
C ALA A 119 -2.35 13.13 12.09
N THR A 120 -2.13 13.79 10.95
CA THR A 120 -1.06 14.79 10.77
C THR A 120 -1.26 15.98 11.71
N THR A 121 -2.49 16.46 11.84
CA THR A 121 -2.83 17.56 12.77
C THR A 121 -2.53 17.19 14.21
N MET A 122 -2.80 15.94 14.61
CA MET A 122 -2.47 15.45 15.96
C MET A 122 -0.97 15.36 16.21
N LEU A 123 -0.18 14.98 15.19
CA LEU A 123 1.28 14.99 15.28
C LEU A 123 1.82 16.42 15.46
N VAL A 124 1.31 17.38 14.68
CA VAL A 124 1.68 18.80 14.79
C VAL A 124 1.31 19.39 16.15
N LYS A 125 0.07 19.13 16.62
CA LYS A 125 -0.42 19.61 17.92
C LYS A 125 0.14 18.83 19.11
N LYS A 126 0.94 17.78 18.89
CA LYS A 126 1.52 16.90 19.94
C LYS A 126 0.47 16.26 20.85
N LEU A 127 -0.69 15.91 20.29
CA LEU A 127 -1.81 15.30 21.02
C LEU A 127 -1.74 13.76 21.04
N VAL A 128 -0.68 13.18 20.47
CA VAL A 128 -0.54 11.72 20.37
C VAL A 128 -0.19 11.13 21.75
N THR A 129 -1.05 10.23 22.23
CA THR A 129 -0.79 9.37 23.39
C THR A 129 -0.88 7.90 22.98
N GLY A 130 -0.36 6.99 23.81
CA GLY A 130 -0.41 5.55 23.52
C GLY A 130 -1.84 5.02 23.34
N ARG A 131 -2.79 5.49 24.17
CA ARG A 131 -4.21 5.10 24.07
C ARG A 131 -4.86 5.61 22.78
N ILE A 132 -4.68 6.89 22.47
CA ILE A 132 -5.22 7.50 21.25
C ILE A 132 -4.66 6.79 20.02
N ARG A 133 -3.36 6.49 20.01
CA ARG A 133 -2.72 5.72 18.94
C ARG A 133 -3.37 4.34 18.76
N LEU A 134 -3.55 3.59 19.85
CA LEU A 134 -4.14 2.24 19.79
C LEU A 134 -5.57 2.27 19.23
N VAL A 135 -6.41 3.17 19.75
CA VAL A 135 -7.80 3.35 19.26
C VAL A 135 -7.81 3.68 17.77
N TRP A 136 -6.90 4.56 17.33
CA TRP A 136 -6.78 4.92 15.93
C TRP A 136 -6.37 3.72 15.05
N MET A 137 -5.41 2.91 15.51
CA MET A 137 -4.96 1.74 14.75
C MET A 137 -6.09 0.71 14.59
N ILE A 138 -6.81 0.42 15.68
CA ILE A 138 -7.97 -0.47 15.64
C ILE A 138 -9.04 0.08 14.69
N GLY A 139 -9.38 1.37 14.83
CA GLY A 139 -10.36 2.02 13.96
C GLY A 139 -9.97 2.00 12.49
N THR A 140 -8.68 2.21 12.17
CA THR A 140 -8.17 2.16 10.80
C THR A 140 -8.25 0.75 10.22
N ALA A 141 -7.86 -0.27 11.01
CA ALA A 141 -7.92 -1.66 10.58
C ALA A 141 -9.36 -2.14 10.34
N LEU A 142 -10.31 -1.73 11.20
CA LEU A 142 -11.73 -2.04 11.05
C LEU A 142 -12.35 -1.30 9.87
N LEU A 143 -12.18 0.02 9.80
CA LEU A 143 -12.83 0.85 8.78
C LEU A 143 -12.27 0.62 7.39
N PHE A 144 -10.95 0.72 7.20
CA PHE A 144 -10.31 0.61 5.88
C PHE A 144 -9.78 -0.78 5.57
N GLY A 145 -9.98 -1.76 6.46
CA GLY A 145 -9.69 -3.15 6.19
C GLY A 145 -10.99 -3.92 6.03
N PHE A 146 -11.71 -4.14 7.13
CA PHE A 146 -12.88 -5.03 7.14
C PHE A 146 -14.16 -4.40 6.57
N ILE A 147 -14.44 -3.12 6.85
CA ILE A 147 -15.71 -2.47 6.44
C ILE A 147 -15.66 -1.98 4.99
N LEU A 148 -14.61 -1.26 4.61
CA LEU A 148 -14.46 -0.68 3.28
C LEU A 148 -13.69 -1.61 2.32
N GLY A 149 -13.27 -2.79 2.78
CA GLY A 149 -12.41 -3.72 2.04
C GLY A 149 -10.94 -3.27 2.00
N SER A 150 -10.10 -4.04 1.32
CA SER A 150 -8.64 -3.83 1.25
C SER A 150 -8.15 -2.54 0.58
N ASP A 151 -9.03 -1.65 0.12
CA ASP A 151 -8.68 -0.37 -0.50
C ASP A 151 -9.00 0.82 0.44
N PRO A 152 -8.07 1.80 0.61
CA PRO A 152 -6.89 2.04 -0.22
C PRO A 152 -5.65 1.19 0.14
N ASN A 153 -4.99 0.62 -0.88
CA ASN A 153 -3.80 -0.24 -0.73
C ASN A 153 -2.53 0.34 -1.39
N PRO A 154 -1.63 1.00 -0.61
CA PRO A 154 -0.36 1.51 -1.13
C PRO A 154 0.58 0.41 -1.64
N MET A 155 0.61 -0.76 -0.99
CA MET A 155 1.45 -1.89 -1.41
C MET A 155 1.03 -2.37 -2.81
N GLY A 156 -0.27 -2.60 -2.97
CA GLY A 156 -0.89 -3.02 -4.22
C GLY A 156 -0.50 -2.09 -5.36
N THR A 157 -0.59 -0.77 -5.17
CA THR A 157 -0.24 0.18 -6.25
C THR A 157 1.17 0.02 -6.82
N VAL A 158 2.17 -0.37 -6.00
CA VAL A 158 3.54 -0.63 -6.49
C VAL A 158 3.64 -2.01 -7.13
N LYS A 159 3.11 -3.04 -6.46
CA LYS A 159 3.10 -4.42 -6.95
C LYS A 159 2.41 -4.50 -8.32
N ASP A 160 1.20 -3.96 -8.40
CA ASP A 160 0.35 -3.98 -9.57
C ASP A 160 0.95 -3.19 -10.73
N ALA A 161 1.68 -2.10 -10.44
CA ALA A 161 2.44 -1.38 -11.46
C ALA A 161 3.43 -2.30 -12.16
N ILE A 162 4.16 -3.12 -11.40
CA ILE A 162 5.19 -4.02 -11.91
C ILE A 162 4.56 -5.25 -12.56
N VAL A 163 3.62 -5.90 -11.89
CA VAL A 163 3.00 -7.16 -12.34
C VAL A 163 2.15 -6.93 -13.60
N LEU A 164 1.30 -5.91 -13.64
CA LEU A 164 0.46 -5.64 -14.82
C LEU A 164 1.30 -5.19 -16.01
N TYR A 165 2.33 -4.37 -15.75
CA TYR A 165 3.24 -3.96 -16.82
C TYR A 165 4.08 -5.14 -17.34
N GLY A 166 4.61 -6.00 -16.47
CA GLY A 166 5.43 -7.11 -16.91
C GLY A 166 4.66 -8.27 -17.55
N ARG A 167 3.41 -8.54 -17.13
CA ARG A 167 2.56 -9.58 -17.75
C ARG A 167 1.84 -9.10 -19.01
N GLU A 168 1.20 -7.94 -18.93
CA GLU A 168 0.28 -7.46 -19.99
C GLU A 168 0.88 -6.30 -20.80
N GLY A 169 2.00 -5.71 -20.37
CA GLY A 169 2.57 -4.52 -21.01
C GLY A 169 1.64 -3.31 -20.92
N VAL A 170 0.85 -3.20 -19.84
CA VAL A 170 -0.11 -2.12 -19.62
C VAL A 170 0.09 -1.50 -18.25
N LEU A 171 0.14 -0.16 -18.21
CA LEU A 171 0.04 0.61 -16.98
C LEU A 171 -1.41 1.00 -16.75
N PHE A 172 -2.01 0.57 -15.65
CA PHE A 172 -3.38 0.93 -15.29
C PHE A 172 -3.42 2.36 -14.70
N PRO A 173 -3.95 3.37 -15.42
CA PRO A 173 -3.79 4.78 -15.02
C PRO A 173 -4.34 5.11 -13.63
N PRO A 174 -5.49 4.58 -13.17
CA PRO A 174 -5.99 4.85 -11.83
C PRO A 174 -5.05 4.39 -10.71
N ARG A 175 -4.33 3.27 -10.90
CA ARG A 175 -3.35 2.80 -9.90
C ARG A 175 -2.09 3.68 -9.88
N MET A 176 -1.69 4.23 -11.03
CA MET A 176 -0.55 5.16 -11.10
C MET A 176 -0.89 6.49 -10.46
N ALA A 177 -2.11 6.99 -10.66
CA ALA A 177 -2.62 8.17 -9.97
C ALA A 177 -2.67 7.94 -8.45
N ALA A 178 -3.17 6.79 -7.98
CA ALA A 178 -3.18 6.43 -6.57
C ALA A 178 -1.76 6.35 -5.98
N LEU A 179 -0.81 5.72 -6.68
CA LEU A 179 0.60 5.68 -6.27
C LEU A 179 1.17 7.10 -6.13
N ALA A 180 0.92 7.97 -7.12
CA ALA A 180 1.37 9.36 -7.07
C ALA A 180 0.79 10.10 -5.86
N VAL A 181 -0.51 9.95 -5.57
CA VAL A 181 -1.15 10.52 -4.37
C VAL A 181 -0.49 10.01 -3.09
N PHE A 182 -0.23 8.70 -2.99
CA PHE A 182 0.44 8.14 -1.82
C PHE A 182 1.86 8.68 -1.65
N LEU A 183 2.65 8.79 -2.73
CA LEU A 183 4.00 9.34 -2.64
C LEU A 183 3.99 10.84 -2.30
N VAL A 184 3.04 11.62 -2.84
CA VAL A 184 2.85 13.04 -2.47
C VAL A 184 2.51 13.18 -0.99
N LEU A 185 1.63 12.33 -0.46
CA LEU A 185 1.32 12.33 0.97
C LEU A 185 2.52 11.93 1.83
N VAL A 186 3.36 11.00 1.35
CA VAL A 186 4.65 10.69 2.01
C VAL A 186 5.60 11.88 1.99
N LEU A 187 5.63 12.61 0.88
CA LEU A 187 6.41 13.84 0.75
C LEU A 187 5.87 14.93 1.68
N VAL A 188 4.55 15.06 1.86
CA VAL A 188 3.97 16.10 2.72
C VAL A 188 4.15 15.79 4.21
N SER A 189 3.86 14.55 4.63
CA SER A 189 3.74 14.18 6.05
C SER A 189 4.50 12.90 6.43
N ASN A 190 5.66 12.67 5.80
CA ASN A 190 6.48 11.48 6.01
C ASN A 190 5.62 10.20 5.85
N LYS A 191 5.98 9.04 6.41
CA LYS A 191 5.13 7.84 6.34
C LYS A 191 3.93 7.86 7.29
N SER A 192 3.22 8.99 7.39
CA SER A 192 1.93 9.06 8.08
C SER A 192 0.90 8.10 7.47
N ILE A 193 0.97 7.88 6.16
CA ILE A 193 0.17 6.85 5.47
C ILE A 193 0.39 5.47 6.11
N CYS A 194 1.64 5.02 6.20
CA CYS A 194 1.94 3.72 6.79
C CYS A 194 1.59 3.71 8.27
N GLY A 195 1.86 4.80 8.98
CA GLY A 195 1.69 4.94 10.42
C GLY A 195 0.24 5.03 10.92
N TRP A 196 -0.68 5.54 10.09
CA TRP A 196 -2.04 5.93 10.50
C TRP A 196 -3.16 5.59 9.51
N GLY A 197 -2.86 5.29 8.24
CA GLY A 197 -3.88 5.02 7.22
C GLY A 197 -3.82 3.61 6.61
N CYS A 198 -2.67 2.94 6.67
CA CYS A 198 -2.53 1.56 6.19
C CYS A 198 -3.13 0.60 7.22
N HIS A 199 -4.22 -0.09 6.87
CA HIS A 199 -4.94 -1.00 7.76
C HIS A 199 -4.11 -2.23 8.16
N PHE A 200 -3.32 -2.84 7.26
CA PHE A 200 -2.42 -3.94 7.65
C PHE A 200 -1.26 -3.47 8.55
N GLY A 201 -0.76 -2.27 8.30
CA GLY A 201 0.22 -1.64 9.17
C GLY A 201 -0.35 -1.35 10.55
N ALA A 202 -1.58 -0.84 10.61
CA ALA A 202 -2.31 -0.57 11.83
C ALA A 202 -2.57 -1.86 12.64
N LEU A 203 -2.93 -2.96 11.97
CA LEU A 203 -3.07 -4.27 12.59
C LEU A 203 -1.76 -4.74 13.24
N GLN A 204 -0.63 -4.70 12.52
CA GLN A 204 0.67 -5.08 13.08
C GLN A 204 1.07 -4.18 14.26
N ASP A 205 0.79 -2.87 14.20
CA ASP A 205 1.11 -1.93 15.27
C ASP A 205 0.25 -2.15 16.52
N ALA A 206 -1.03 -2.46 16.34
CA ALA A 206 -1.92 -2.84 17.42
C ALA A 206 -1.45 -4.13 18.12
N VAL A 207 -1.03 -5.15 17.36
CA VAL A 207 -0.43 -6.38 17.91
C VAL A 207 0.89 -6.08 18.62
N SER A 208 1.69 -5.19 18.05
CA SER A 208 2.90 -4.66 18.66
C SER A 208 2.65 -3.87 19.95
N PHE A 209 1.43 -3.56 20.38
CA PHE A 209 1.19 -2.93 21.70
C PHE A 209 1.40 -3.91 22.89
N SER A 210 2.07 -5.03 22.64
CA SER A 210 2.48 -6.02 23.65
C SER A 210 3.53 -5.44 24.63
N PRO A 211 3.63 -6.00 25.85
CA PRO A 211 4.60 -5.57 26.86
C PRO A 211 6.01 -6.11 26.59
N VAL A 212 6.21 -6.86 25.51
CA VAL A 212 7.49 -7.47 25.14
C VAL A 212 8.42 -6.37 24.62
N GLU A 213 9.66 -6.36 25.11
CA GLU A 213 10.68 -5.48 24.55
C GLU A 213 10.94 -5.88 23.10
N LYS A 214 10.82 -4.91 22.20
CA LYS A 214 10.95 -5.17 20.77
C LYS A 214 12.39 -5.10 20.32
N PHE A 215 12.77 -6.07 19.48
CA PHE A 215 14.07 -6.06 18.83
C PHE A 215 14.08 -5.06 17.67
N LYS A 216 15.11 -4.20 17.64
CA LYS A 216 15.32 -3.22 16.57
C LYS A 216 16.23 -3.80 15.51
N LEU A 217 15.63 -4.23 14.40
CA LEU A 217 16.37 -4.70 13.23
C LEU A 217 17.34 -3.63 12.71
N PRO A 218 18.56 -4.02 12.31
CA PRO A 218 19.50 -3.08 11.71
C PRO A 218 19.01 -2.65 10.33
N PHE A 219 19.21 -1.37 10.00
CA PHE A 219 18.67 -0.78 8.78
C PHE A 219 19.19 -1.43 7.48
N TRP A 220 20.45 -1.84 7.45
CA TRP A 220 21.04 -2.51 6.28
C TRP A 220 20.31 -3.83 5.96
N LEU A 221 19.86 -4.56 6.98
CA LEU A 221 19.13 -5.83 6.82
C LEU A 221 17.71 -5.58 6.31
N THR A 222 16.97 -4.65 6.94
CA THR A 222 15.59 -4.36 6.54
C THR A 222 15.52 -3.77 5.14
N ASN A 223 16.45 -2.88 4.79
CA ASN A 223 16.51 -2.31 3.45
C ASN A 223 17.04 -3.33 2.42
N GLY A 224 18.02 -4.15 2.78
CA GLY A 224 18.54 -5.23 1.93
C GLY A 224 17.46 -6.24 1.56
N ILE A 225 16.67 -6.71 2.53
CA ILE A 225 15.56 -7.65 2.28
C ILE A 225 14.50 -6.98 1.39
N ARG A 226 14.12 -5.72 1.65
CA ARG A 226 13.14 -5.02 0.79
C ARG A 226 13.60 -4.86 -0.66
N ILE A 227 14.89 -4.55 -0.87
CA ILE A 227 15.49 -4.45 -2.20
C ILE A 227 15.47 -5.82 -2.87
N ALA A 228 15.85 -6.89 -2.15
CA ALA A 228 15.83 -8.25 -2.66
C ALA A 228 14.40 -8.70 -3.02
N VAL A 229 13.40 -8.39 -2.18
CA VAL A 229 11.99 -8.67 -2.46
C VAL A 229 11.52 -7.91 -3.69
N LEU A 230 11.80 -6.61 -3.81
CA LEU A 230 11.44 -5.83 -4.99
C LEU A 230 12.11 -6.37 -6.26
N ALA A 231 13.40 -6.71 -6.20
CA ALA A 231 14.12 -7.33 -7.29
C ALA A 231 13.51 -8.70 -7.66
N GLY A 232 13.12 -9.50 -6.66
CA GLY A 232 12.42 -10.77 -6.86
C GLY A 232 11.04 -10.61 -7.48
N ILE A 233 10.30 -9.53 -7.22
CA ILE A 233 9.05 -9.21 -7.93
C ILE A 233 9.35 -8.91 -9.40
N VAL A 234 10.31 -8.03 -9.66
CA VAL A 234 10.69 -7.64 -11.03
C VAL A 234 11.18 -8.86 -11.80
N LEU A 235 12.19 -9.57 -11.30
CA LEU A 235 12.73 -10.77 -11.95
C LEU A 235 11.66 -11.86 -12.10
N GLY A 236 10.84 -12.08 -11.07
CA GLY A 236 9.73 -13.03 -11.09
C GLY A 236 8.78 -12.83 -12.27
N VAL A 237 8.37 -11.58 -12.47
CA VAL A 237 7.43 -11.19 -13.52
C VAL A 237 8.10 -11.16 -14.89
N PHE A 238 9.28 -10.56 -15.03
CA PHE A 238 9.92 -10.37 -16.33
C PHE A 238 10.63 -11.63 -16.86
N ALA A 239 11.13 -12.50 -15.99
CA ALA A 239 11.80 -13.74 -16.41
C ALA A 239 10.83 -14.91 -16.56
N TRP A 240 9.83 -15.02 -15.68
CA TRP A 240 8.94 -16.20 -15.62
C TRP A 240 7.45 -15.87 -15.69
N GLY A 241 7.07 -14.59 -15.76
CA GLY A 241 5.66 -14.20 -15.74
C GLY A 241 4.96 -14.53 -14.42
N LEU A 242 5.68 -14.73 -13.32
CA LEU A 242 5.13 -15.19 -12.03
C LEU A 242 4.83 -14.02 -11.08
N ASP A 243 3.61 -13.97 -10.55
CA ASP A 243 3.23 -13.09 -9.43
C ASP A 243 3.22 -13.87 -8.11
N TRP A 244 4.40 -14.16 -7.57
CA TRP A 244 4.52 -14.87 -6.29
C TRP A 244 4.06 -14.02 -5.10
N VAL A 245 4.10 -12.68 -5.20
CA VAL A 245 3.63 -11.79 -4.13
C VAL A 245 2.11 -11.85 -3.98
N GLY A 246 1.37 -12.17 -5.05
CA GLY A 246 -0.05 -12.50 -4.96
C GLY A 246 -0.38 -13.66 -4.01
N LEU A 247 0.56 -14.58 -3.77
CA LEU A 247 0.37 -15.72 -2.85
C LEU A 247 0.53 -15.33 -1.38
N ILE A 248 1.34 -14.31 -1.10
CA ILE A 248 1.67 -13.87 0.26
C ILE A 248 1.11 -12.48 0.59
N ASP A 249 0.17 -11.97 -0.21
CA ASP A 249 -0.39 -10.64 -0.04
C ASP A 249 -1.22 -10.56 1.25
N PRO A 250 -0.77 -9.81 2.28
CA PRO A 250 -1.47 -9.73 3.55
C PRO A 250 -2.78 -8.96 3.45
N PHE A 251 -2.98 -8.18 2.38
CA PHE A 251 -4.20 -7.40 2.20
C PHE A 251 -5.41 -8.29 1.88
N LYS A 252 -5.19 -9.53 1.40
CA LYS A 252 -6.25 -10.50 1.17
C LYS A 252 -7.00 -10.91 2.46
N VAL A 253 -6.38 -10.79 3.63
CA VAL A 253 -7.05 -11.07 4.92
C VAL A 253 -8.27 -10.18 5.15
N PHE A 254 -8.27 -8.98 4.56
CA PHE A 254 -9.37 -8.03 4.72
C PHE A 254 -10.51 -8.27 3.73
N ASN A 255 -10.29 -9.05 2.67
CA ASN A 255 -11.33 -9.46 1.73
C ASN A 255 -11.97 -10.82 2.13
N LEU A 256 -11.43 -11.51 3.15
CA LEU A 256 -11.96 -12.75 3.75
C LEU A 256 -12.17 -13.94 2.78
N GLU A 257 -11.70 -13.83 1.54
CA GLU A 257 -11.51 -14.93 0.58
C GLU A 257 -10.31 -15.80 0.98
N LEU A 258 -10.39 -16.44 2.15
CA LEU A 258 -9.32 -17.29 2.68
C LEU A 258 -8.95 -18.44 1.72
N ALA A 259 -9.89 -18.84 0.84
CA ALA A 259 -9.65 -19.81 -0.21
C ALA A 259 -8.59 -19.34 -1.23
N ASP A 260 -8.56 -18.05 -1.57
CA ASP A 260 -7.66 -17.47 -2.58
C ASP A 260 -6.27 -17.10 -2.05
N ILE A 261 -6.09 -17.20 -0.73
CA ILE A 261 -4.80 -17.02 -0.05
C ILE A 261 -4.00 -18.33 -0.07
N GLY A 262 -4.68 -19.48 -0.08
CA GLY A 262 -4.08 -20.79 0.08
C GLY A 262 -3.41 -20.98 1.46
N LEU A 263 -3.09 -22.23 1.80
CA LEU A 263 -2.50 -22.57 3.10
C LEU A 263 -1.16 -21.83 3.34
N GLY A 264 -0.35 -21.68 2.30
CA GLY A 264 0.94 -20.98 2.38
C GLY A 264 0.81 -19.51 2.75
N GLY A 265 -0.15 -18.78 2.17
CA GLY A 265 -0.38 -17.38 2.49
C GLY A 265 -0.91 -17.18 3.91
N VAL A 266 -1.81 -18.07 4.38
CA VAL A 266 -2.32 -18.04 5.76
C VAL A 266 -1.20 -18.25 6.77
N ILE A 267 -0.33 -19.24 6.54
CA ILE A 267 0.84 -19.50 7.39
C ILE A 267 1.75 -18.27 7.42
N PHE A 268 2.06 -17.71 6.24
CA PHE A 268 2.96 -16.56 6.15
C PHE A 268 2.40 -15.32 6.87
N ILE A 269 1.12 -15.01 6.71
CA ILE A 269 0.52 -13.84 7.34
C ILE A 269 0.40 -14.03 8.85
N SER A 270 0.03 -15.24 9.30
CA SER A 270 0.02 -15.59 10.72
C SER A 270 1.41 -15.44 11.33
N LEU A 271 2.44 -15.91 10.63
CA LEU A 271 3.84 -15.72 11.03
C LEU A 271 4.20 -14.22 11.13
N MET A 272 3.80 -13.39 10.18
CA MET A 272 4.03 -11.94 10.24
C MET A 272 3.34 -11.27 11.43
N LEU A 273 2.12 -11.67 11.76
CA LEU A 273 1.41 -11.15 12.92
C LEU A 273 2.06 -11.63 14.23
N ILE A 274 2.49 -12.89 14.31
CA ILE A 274 3.25 -13.40 15.47
C ILE A 274 4.58 -12.65 15.62
N LEU A 275 5.32 -12.47 14.53
CA LEU A 275 6.55 -11.68 14.53
C LEU A 275 6.32 -10.22 14.96
N SER A 276 5.11 -9.68 14.75
CA SER A 276 4.76 -8.33 15.19
C SER A 276 4.72 -8.18 16.72
N LEU A 277 4.75 -9.28 17.48
CA LEU A 277 4.92 -9.27 18.94
C LEU A 277 6.35 -8.91 19.36
N PHE A 278 7.34 -9.28 18.54
CA PHE A 278 8.78 -9.13 18.83
C PHE A 278 9.43 -8.02 18.01
N PHE A 279 8.93 -7.77 16.80
CA PHE A 279 9.44 -6.78 15.87
C PHE A 279 8.36 -5.77 15.53
N TYR A 280 8.73 -4.51 15.36
CA TYR A 280 7.77 -3.49 14.96
C TYR A 280 7.42 -3.62 13.47
N ARG A 281 6.18 -3.95 13.10
CA ARG A 281 5.71 -3.97 11.69
C ARG A 281 6.64 -4.75 10.72
N PRO A 282 6.92 -6.04 10.97
CA PRO A 282 7.86 -6.84 10.18
C PRO A 282 7.56 -6.84 8.69
N TRP A 283 6.29 -6.93 8.27
CA TRP A 283 5.94 -6.86 6.85
C TRP A 283 6.36 -5.53 6.21
N CYS A 284 6.09 -4.41 6.89
CA CYS A 284 6.42 -3.08 6.37
C CYS A 284 7.93 -2.85 6.28
N GLN A 285 8.71 -3.44 7.18
CA GLN A 285 10.17 -3.32 7.21
C GLN A 285 10.89 -4.29 6.28
N LEU A 286 10.29 -5.44 5.94
CA LEU A 286 10.97 -6.52 5.23
C LEU A 286 10.41 -6.77 3.83
N PHE A 287 9.08 -6.83 3.66
CA PHE A 287 8.47 -7.36 2.44
C PHE A 287 7.68 -6.33 1.64
N CYS A 288 7.25 -5.23 2.26
CA CYS A 288 6.39 -4.26 1.59
C CYS A 288 7.13 -3.45 0.52
N PRO A 289 6.80 -3.59 -0.79
CA PRO A 289 7.42 -2.80 -1.86
C PRO A 289 7.15 -1.29 -1.71
N PHE A 290 5.94 -0.91 -1.26
CA PHE A 290 5.64 0.49 -0.94
C PHE A 290 6.43 1.00 0.27
N GLY A 291 6.83 0.11 1.20
CA GLY A 291 7.70 0.49 2.31
C GLY A 291 9.05 1.01 1.83
N LEU A 292 9.61 0.40 0.77
CA LEU A 292 10.86 0.85 0.14
C LEU A 292 10.65 2.14 -0.67
N ALA A 293 9.62 2.20 -1.51
CA ALA A 293 9.32 3.40 -2.29
C ALA A 293 9.05 4.63 -1.38
N GLY A 294 8.24 4.43 -0.33
CA GLY A 294 7.98 5.45 0.67
C GLY A 294 9.23 5.81 1.46
N TRP A 295 10.16 4.89 1.72
CA TRP A 295 11.42 5.20 2.41
C TRP A 295 12.31 6.15 1.61
N LEU A 296 12.36 5.99 0.29
CA LEU A 296 13.09 6.92 -0.57
C LEU A 296 12.48 8.33 -0.51
N VAL A 297 11.16 8.43 -0.60
CA VAL A 297 10.46 9.72 -0.61
C VAL A 297 10.45 10.40 0.77
N GLU A 298 10.38 9.64 1.87
CA GLU A 298 10.30 10.23 3.22
C GLU A 298 11.56 11.03 3.60
N GLN A 299 12.72 10.74 3.00
CA GLN A 299 13.95 11.51 3.23
C GLN A 299 13.80 12.97 2.81
N LEU A 300 12.89 13.24 1.85
CA LEU A 300 12.56 14.56 1.36
C LEU A 300 11.29 15.13 2.01
N SER A 301 10.72 14.44 3.00
CA SER A 301 9.45 14.84 3.60
C SER A 301 9.50 16.26 4.15
N LEU A 302 8.44 17.02 3.86
CA LEU A 302 8.26 18.39 4.32
C LEU A 302 8.06 18.39 5.82
N LEU A 303 7.05 17.69 6.33
CA LEU A 303 6.78 17.56 7.76
C LEU A 303 7.39 16.27 8.32
N SER A 304 8.26 16.39 9.31
CA SER A 304 8.92 15.26 9.96
C SER A 304 9.25 15.60 11.43
N PRO A 305 9.67 14.64 12.26
CA PRO A 305 10.08 14.95 13.62
C PRO A 305 11.41 15.71 13.61
N ARG A 306 11.47 16.83 14.32
CA ARG A 306 12.63 17.73 14.45
C ARG A 306 12.96 17.98 15.91
N ILE A 307 14.24 18.02 16.24
CA ILE A 307 14.72 18.25 17.60
C ILE A 307 15.14 19.72 17.74
N ASN A 308 14.48 20.48 18.61
CA ASN A 308 14.98 21.78 19.01
C ASN A 308 16.23 21.59 19.89
N ARG A 309 17.40 21.92 19.34
CA ARG A 309 18.69 21.72 20.01
C ARG A 309 18.84 22.57 21.28
N GLN A 310 18.25 23.76 21.33
CA GLN A 310 18.28 24.64 22.51
C GLN A 310 17.47 24.07 23.69
N LYS A 311 16.34 23.40 23.41
CA LYS A 311 15.51 22.74 24.44
C LYS A 311 15.98 21.32 24.78
N CYS A 312 16.86 20.72 23.98
CA CYS A 312 17.23 19.33 24.11
C CYS A 312 18.24 19.12 25.25
N ILE A 313 17.86 18.36 26.27
CA ILE A 313 18.73 17.97 27.39
C ILE A 313 19.56 16.69 27.12
N LYS A 314 19.65 16.24 25.87
CA LYS A 314 20.45 15.08 25.43
C LYS A 314 20.19 13.75 26.17
N CYS A 315 19.00 13.57 26.74
CA CYS A 315 18.63 12.35 27.49
C CYS A 315 18.47 11.07 26.64
N LEU A 316 18.54 11.17 25.30
CA LEU A 316 18.36 10.07 24.33
C LEU A 316 17.04 9.29 24.43
N ASN A 317 16.07 9.74 25.23
CA ASN A 317 14.81 9.02 25.40
C ASN A 317 14.06 8.83 24.08
N CYS A 318 14.10 9.84 23.20
CA CYS A 318 13.50 9.77 21.87
C CYS A 318 14.10 8.69 20.95
N VAL A 319 15.40 8.40 21.10
CA VAL A 319 16.10 7.32 20.39
C VAL A 319 15.70 5.97 20.99
N ARG A 320 15.65 5.90 22.32
CA ARG A 320 15.25 4.68 23.06
C ARG A 320 13.82 4.26 22.71
N VAL A 321 12.85 5.17 22.80
CA VAL A 321 11.43 4.87 22.53
C VAL A 321 11.09 4.74 21.04
N CYS A 322 11.98 5.13 20.13
CA CYS A 322 11.72 4.92 18.70
C CYS A 322 11.66 3.41 18.41
N PRO A 323 10.56 2.89 17.85
CA PRO A 323 10.43 1.46 17.59
C PRO A 323 11.30 0.99 16.41
N THR A 324 11.80 1.93 15.62
CA THR A 324 12.82 1.72 14.58
C THR A 324 14.11 2.46 14.98
N ARG A 325 15.09 2.53 14.07
CA ARG A 325 16.31 3.32 14.26
C ARG A 325 16.23 4.72 13.61
N ALA A 326 15.04 5.20 13.28
CA ALA A 326 14.85 6.50 12.62
C ALA A 326 15.36 7.66 13.49
N MET A 327 14.96 7.71 14.76
CA MET A 327 15.36 8.79 15.66
C MET A 327 16.86 8.80 15.96
N GLU A 328 17.54 7.65 15.86
CA GLU A 328 19.00 7.58 15.97
C GLU A 328 19.67 8.36 14.82
N GLY A 329 19.19 8.17 13.59
CA GLY A 329 19.66 8.93 12.43
C GLY A 329 19.34 10.42 12.55
N ILE A 330 18.10 10.76 12.95
CA ILE A 330 17.66 12.15 13.11
C ILE A 330 18.43 12.87 14.24
N TYR A 331 18.68 12.20 15.36
CA TYR A 331 19.45 12.78 16.47
C TYR A 331 20.89 13.11 16.08
N ASN A 332 21.48 12.29 15.20
CA ASN A 332 22.84 12.45 14.67
C ASN A 332 22.89 13.28 13.37
N ASP A 333 21.81 13.98 13.01
CA ASP A 333 21.72 14.83 11.80
C ASP A 333 22.10 14.09 10.50
N ARG A 334 21.87 12.77 10.43
CA ARG A 334 22.13 11.98 9.23
C ARG A 334 21.14 12.38 8.12
N LYS A 335 21.67 12.64 6.93
CA LYS A 335 20.85 12.92 5.73
C LYS A 335 19.91 11.76 5.38
N ILE A 336 20.40 10.53 5.55
CA ILE A 336 19.64 9.30 5.32
C ILE A 336 19.47 8.58 6.65
N HIS A 337 18.22 8.32 7.02
CA HIS A 337 17.85 7.64 8.24
C HIS A 337 16.97 6.41 7.94
N ALA A 338 16.87 5.52 8.93
CA ALA A 338 15.95 4.38 8.86
C ALA A 338 14.48 4.83 8.89
N ASP A 339 13.56 3.92 8.59
CA ASP A 339 12.13 4.20 8.43
C ASP A 339 11.48 4.93 9.61
N CYS A 340 10.88 6.09 9.33
CA CYS A 340 10.06 6.83 10.28
C CYS A 340 8.57 6.59 10.00
N PHE A 341 7.94 5.65 10.70
CA PHE A 341 6.50 5.38 10.53
C PHE A 341 5.57 6.44 11.16
N ALA A 342 6.05 7.68 11.37
CA ALA A 342 5.30 8.79 11.94
C ALA A 342 4.49 8.44 13.22
N CYS A 343 5.02 7.55 14.08
CA CYS A 343 4.23 6.95 15.16
C CYS A 343 3.94 7.88 16.33
N GLY A 344 4.65 9.01 16.42
CA GLY A 344 4.48 10.02 17.46
C GLY A 344 5.11 9.68 18.83
N GLN A 345 5.66 8.48 19.02
CA GLN A 345 6.21 8.07 20.33
C GLN A 345 7.35 8.97 20.82
N CYS A 346 8.19 9.48 19.92
CA CYS A 346 9.25 10.42 20.29
C CYS A 346 8.67 11.76 20.80
N LEU A 347 7.53 12.21 20.26
CA LEU A 347 6.87 13.44 20.69
C LEU A 347 6.25 13.27 22.08
N SER A 348 5.56 12.15 22.33
CA SER A 348 4.86 11.89 23.59
C SER A 348 5.79 11.61 24.77
N ASN A 349 7.00 11.09 24.51
CA ASN A 349 7.96 10.68 25.53
C ASN A 349 9.10 11.68 25.76
N CYS A 350 9.09 12.85 25.10
CA CYS A 350 10.12 13.86 25.32
C CYS A 350 9.83 14.67 26.60
N PRO A 351 10.65 14.55 27.68
CA PRO A 351 10.35 15.18 28.97
C PRO A 351 10.32 16.71 28.90
N VAL A 352 11.13 17.29 28.00
CA VAL A 352 11.29 18.73 27.79
C VAL A 352 10.55 19.25 26.54
N LYS A 353 9.70 18.42 25.92
CA LYS A 353 8.91 18.74 24.72
C LYS A 353 9.73 19.38 23.57
N ALA A 354 11.02 19.03 23.47
CA ALA A 354 11.96 19.56 22.48
C ALA A 354 11.66 19.08 21.05
N ILE A 355 10.92 17.99 20.88
CA ILE A 355 10.59 17.44 19.55
C ILE A 355 9.32 18.10 19.01
N LYS A 356 9.36 18.51 17.74
CA LYS A 356 8.20 19.06 17.00
C LYS A 356 7.99 18.25 15.71
N TRP A 357 6.76 18.18 15.25
CA TRP A 357 6.44 17.75 13.89
C TRP A 357 6.36 19.02 13.04
N ASP A 358 7.41 19.29 12.27
CA ASP A 358 7.61 20.61 11.66
C ASP A 358 8.30 20.50 10.29
N ARG A 359 8.28 21.60 9.53
CA ARG A 359 8.89 21.68 8.22
C ARG A 359 10.41 21.50 8.30
N SER A 360 10.98 20.83 7.31
CA SER A 360 12.42 20.76 7.09
C SER A 360 12.97 22.17 6.81
N ASN A 361 13.39 22.89 7.86
CA ASN A 361 14.07 24.16 7.70
C ASN A 361 15.54 23.85 7.46
N LYS A 362 16.01 23.96 6.20
CA LYS A 362 17.40 23.69 5.78
C LYS A 362 18.45 24.65 6.41
N LYS A 363 18.04 25.54 7.32
CA LYS A 363 18.88 26.51 8.01
C LYS A 363 18.67 26.38 9.51
N GLN A 364 19.44 25.51 10.17
CA GLN A 364 19.73 25.61 11.59
C GLN A 364 21.12 25.07 11.87
#